data_AF-W5T813-F1
#
_entry.id   AF-W5T813-F1
#
_cell.length_a   1.000
_cell.length_b   1.000
_cell.length_c   1.000
_cell.angle_alpha   90.00
_cell.angle_beta   90.00
_cell.angle_gamma   90.00
#
_symmetry.space_group_name_H-M   'P 1'
#
loop_
_entity.id
_entity.type
_entity.pdbx_description
1 polymer ?
#
loop_
_entity_poly.entity_id
_entity_poly.type
_entity_poly.pdbx_seq_one_letter_code
_entity_poly.pdbx_strand_id
1 'polypeptide(L)'
;MSYDHVLLPAGAATSADAVEAYLAGQQGQAETEIVAAVAAELNRRNEELPEQDAFLSVTVGGEGTGAALYVASPYDAIGHVRALLFELATPRDYALYDPQLNWLIDPTGRIDVTVTHGGAGEFPYLTEKLVRQWVPELAEPNPYLIVERADQTYIQTYRDEPGRYMLEFRDGGPDRHFGTQLEDGDRVAELIWEWTAGDTARLDALGWEPVSF
;
A
#
# COMPACT_ATOMS: atom_id res chain seq x y z
N MET A 1 -14.82 -11.77 -13.04
CA MET A 1 -15.09 -10.87 -11.90
C MET A 1 -14.13 -9.72 -12.02
N SER A 2 -14.58 -8.48 -11.79
CA SER A 2 -13.69 -7.31 -11.73
C SER A 2 -13.18 -7.12 -10.30
N TYR A 3 -12.01 -6.51 -10.18
CA TYR A 3 -11.47 -5.98 -8.94
C TYR A 3 -11.57 -4.46 -8.99
N ASP A 4 -11.98 -3.83 -7.90
CA ASP A 4 -12.25 -2.41 -7.89
C ASP A 4 -11.21 -1.67 -7.05
N HIS A 5 -10.82 -0.50 -7.52
CA HIS A 5 -10.07 0.47 -6.75
C HIS A 5 -10.81 1.81 -6.82
N VAL A 6 -10.74 2.59 -5.74
CA VAL A 6 -11.39 3.90 -5.70
C VAL A 6 -10.36 4.94 -5.28
N LEU A 7 -10.20 5.98 -6.08
CA LEU A 7 -9.43 7.16 -5.70
C LEU A 7 -10.33 8.16 -4.99
N LEU A 8 -9.80 8.78 -3.94
CA LEU A 8 -10.41 9.88 -3.21
C LEU A 8 -9.32 10.82 -2.70
N PRO A 9 -9.58 12.11 -2.42
CA PRO A 9 -8.57 13.01 -1.88
C PRO A 9 -8.03 12.49 -0.56
N ALA A 10 -6.72 12.67 -0.32
CA ALA A 10 -6.07 12.34 0.93
C ALA A 10 -6.74 13.08 2.10
N GLY A 11 -6.92 12.39 3.22
CA GLY A 11 -7.63 12.93 4.39
C GLY A 11 -9.15 13.11 4.24
N ALA A 12 -9.76 12.80 3.08
CA ALA A 12 -11.20 12.89 2.90
C ALA A 12 -11.98 11.87 3.76
N ALA A 13 -11.34 10.76 4.12
CA ALA A 13 -11.83 9.77 5.06
C ALA A 13 -10.70 9.35 6.02
N THR A 14 -11.02 9.10 7.28
CA THR A 14 -10.03 8.69 8.30
C THR A 14 -9.93 7.18 8.49
N SER A 15 -10.84 6.41 7.93
CA SER A 15 -10.90 4.94 7.99
C SER A 15 -11.65 4.40 6.77
N ALA A 16 -11.54 3.10 6.49
CA ALA A 16 -12.30 2.45 5.44
C ALA A 16 -13.82 2.60 5.64
N ASP A 17 -14.31 2.44 6.87
CA ASP A 17 -15.73 2.65 7.21
C ASP A 17 -16.24 4.07 6.89
N ALA A 18 -15.36 5.08 6.94
CA ALA A 18 -15.71 6.45 6.61
C ALA A 18 -15.72 6.73 5.09
N VAL A 19 -15.12 5.85 4.28
CA VAL A 19 -15.05 6.02 2.83
C VAL A 19 -16.44 5.95 2.21
N GLU A 20 -17.30 5.02 2.63
CA GLU A 20 -18.65 4.89 2.07
C GLU A 20 -19.47 6.18 2.23
N ALA A 21 -19.40 6.81 3.40
CA ALA A 21 -20.07 8.07 3.67
C ALA A 21 -19.54 9.20 2.78
N TYR A 22 -18.23 9.27 2.56
CA TYR A 22 -17.62 10.22 1.64
C TYR A 22 -18.10 9.99 0.21
N LEU A 23 -18.03 8.74 -0.28
CA LEU A 23 -18.41 8.37 -1.64
C LEU A 23 -19.89 8.65 -1.92
N ALA A 24 -20.78 8.39 -0.95
CA ALA A 24 -22.19 8.72 -1.07
C ALA A 24 -22.42 10.24 -1.27
N GLY A 25 -21.61 11.08 -0.63
CA GLY A 25 -21.66 12.54 -0.80
C GLY A 25 -21.15 13.05 -2.16
N GLN A 26 -20.38 12.23 -2.89
CA GLN A 26 -19.87 12.58 -4.21
C GLN A 26 -20.85 12.26 -5.35
N GLN A 27 -21.84 11.39 -5.11
CA GLN A 27 -22.79 10.96 -6.12
C GLN A 27 -23.63 12.14 -6.65
N GLY A 28 -23.64 12.31 -7.97
CA GLY A 28 -24.30 13.41 -8.67
C GLY A 28 -23.50 14.72 -8.74
N GLN A 29 -22.32 14.79 -8.13
CA GLN A 29 -21.43 15.95 -8.23
C GLN A 29 -20.67 15.94 -9.55
N ALA A 30 -20.40 17.11 -10.12
CA ALA A 30 -19.58 17.22 -11.33
C ALA A 30 -18.16 16.71 -11.09
N GLU A 31 -17.65 15.91 -12.01
CA GLU A 31 -16.28 15.41 -11.99
C GLU A 31 -15.26 16.55 -11.84
N THR A 32 -14.30 16.38 -10.93
CA THR A 32 -13.23 17.37 -10.74
C THR A 32 -12.15 17.26 -11.83
N GLU A 33 -11.43 18.35 -12.06
CA GLU A 33 -10.34 18.38 -13.05
C GLU A 33 -9.24 17.34 -12.79
N ILE A 34 -8.93 17.07 -11.51
CA ILE A 34 -7.93 16.06 -11.14
C ILE A 34 -8.41 14.65 -11.51
N VAL A 35 -9.66 14.32 -11.16
CA VAL A 35 -10.26 13.03 -11.52
C VAL A 35 -10.31 12.86 -13.04
N ALA A 36 -10.78 13.88 -13.76
CA ALA A 36 -10.82 13.87 -15.22
C ALA A 36 -9.44 13.64 -15.85
N ALA A 37 -8.40 14.29 -15.32
CA ALA A 37 -7.03 14.14 -15.81
C ALA A 37 -6.45 12.75 -15.55
N VAL A 38 -6.68 12.16 -14.37
CA VAL A 38 -6.25 10.80 -14.05
C VAL A 38 -7.01 9.78 -14.90
N ALA A 39 -8.33 9.93 -15.05
CA ALA A 39 -9.16 9.06 -15.87
C ALA A 39 -8.73 9.08 -17.34
N ALA A 40 -8.48 10.27 -17.90
CA ALA A 40 -8.01 10.43 -19.28
C ALA A 40 -6.68 9.70 -19.52
N GLU A 41 -5.74 9.78 -18.57
CA GLU A 41 -4.44 9.12 -18.69
C GLU A 41 -4.54 7.60 -18.56
N LEU A 42 -5.40 7.08 -17.65
CA LEU A 42 -5.68 5.65 -17.54
C LEU A 42 -6.29 5.10 -18.83
N ASN A 43 -7.31 5.77 -19.36
CA ASN A 43 -7.96 5.37 -20.61
C ASN A 43 -6.97 5.40 -21.78
N ARG A 44 -6.16 6.46 -21.90
CA ARG A 44 -5.13 6.56 -22.96
C ARG A 44 -4.14 5.39 -22.89
N ARG A 45 -3.58 5.09 -21.72
CA ARG A 45 -2.64 3.96 -21.56
C ARG A 45 -3.29 2.61 -21.83
N ASN A 46 -4.57 2.44 -21.48
CA ASN A 46 -5.32 1.22 -21.77
C ASN A 46 -5.60 1.05 -23.27
N GLU A 47 -5.94 2.13 -23.97
CA GLU A 47 -6.21 2.15 -25.41
C GLU A 47 -4.96 1.92 -26.28
N GLU A 48 -3.77 2.17 -25.73
CA GLU A 48 -2.49 1.87 -26.38
C GLU A 48 -2.17 0.37 -26.41
N LEU A 49 -2.89 -0.44 -25.62
CA LEU A 49 -2.70 -1.88 -25.53
C LEU A 49 -3.68 -2.63 -26.45
N PRO A 50 -3.29 -3.80 -26.97
CA PRO A 50 -4.24 -4.72 -27.57
C PRO A 50 -5.35 -5.10 -26.59
N GLU A 51 -6.55 -5.43 -27.09
CA GLU A 51 -7.72 -5.76 -26.25
C GLU A 51 -7.43 -6.89 -25.25
N GLN A 52 -6.64 -7.91 -25.65
CA GLN A 52 -6.27 -9.01 -24.76
C GLN A 52 -5.32 -8.62 -23.62
N ASP A 53 -4.66 -7.47 -23.73
CA ASP A 53 -3.70 -6.94 -22.77
C ASP A 53 -4.27 -5.72 -22.00
N ALA A 54 -5.54 -5.37 -22.24
CA ALA A 54 -6.21 -4.26 -21.58
C ALA A 54 -6.31 -4.50 -20.06
N PHE A 55 -5.94 -3.49 -19.26
CA PHE A 55 -5.94 -3.57 -17.81
C PHE A 55 -7.20 -2.96 -17.16
N LEU A 56 -8.01 -2.23 -17.91
CA LEU A 56 -9.31 -1.72 -17.46
C LEU A 56 -10.44 -2.66 -17.90
N SER A 57 -11.38 -2.93 -17.01
CA SER A 57 -12.61 -3.67 -17.35
C SER A 57 -13.61 -2.79 -18.12
N VAL A 58 -13.58 -1.48 -17.85
CA VAL A 58 -14.41 -0.45 -18.49
C VAL A 58 -13.63 0.86 -18.54
N THR A 59 -13.95 1.73 -19.51
CA THR A 59 -13.49 3.12 -19.52
C THR A 59 -13.87 3.79 -18.20
N VAL A 60 -12.94 4.57 -17.63
CA VAL A 60 -13.12 5.25 -16.34
C VAL A 60 -13.37 6.75 -16.51
N GLY A 61 -14.03 7.37 -15.52
CA GLY A 61 -14.34 8.80 -15.51
C GLY A 61 -15.53 9.20 -16.40
N GLY A 62 -15.82 10.49 -16.44
CA GLY A 62 -16.98 11.06 -17.15
C GLY A 62 -18.33 10.86 -16.43
N GLU A 63 -18.31 10.27 -15.24
CA GLU A 63 -19.46 10.09 -14.38
C GLU A 63 -19.59 11.23 -13.36
N GLY A 64 -20.81 11.45 -12.85
CA GLY A 64 -21.06 12.41 -11.79
C GLY A 64 -20.61 11.91 -10.41
N THR A 65 -19.32 11.63 -10.24
CA THR A 65 -18.71 11.10 -9.00
C THR A 65 -17.81 12.11 -8.29
N GLY A 66 -17.93 13.40 -8.62
CA GLY A 66 -17.21 14.46 -7.93
C GLY A 66 -15.70 14.29 -7.94
N ALA A 67 -15.12 14.26 -6.73
CA ALA A 67 -13.69 14.05 -6.49
C ALA A 67 -13.33 12.57 -6.24
N ALA A 68 -14.22 11.62 -6.58
CA ALA A 68 -13.91 10.20 -6.54
C ALA A 68 -13.78 9.61 -7.95
N LEU A 69 -12.84 8.67 -8.13
CA LEU A 69 -12.70 7.90 -9.37
C LEU A 69 -12.79 6.41 -9.06
N TYR A 70 -13.74 5.73 -9.69
CA TYR A 70 -13.89 4.27 -9.61
C TYR A 70 -13.12 3.63 -10.78
N VAL A 71 -12.31 2.63 -10.47
CA VAL A 71 -11.44 1.95 -11.43
C VAL A 71 -11.62 0.44 -11.27
N ALA A 72 -12.28 -0.17 -12.25
CA ALA A 72 -12.48 -1.61 -12.31
C ALA A 72 -11.45 -2.27 -13.23
N SER A 73 -10.79 -3.34 -12.77
CA SER A 73 -9.77 -4.07 -13.52
C SER A 73 -9.98 -5.59 -13.49
N PRO A 74 -9.47 -6.33 -14.48
CA PRO A 74 -9.28 -7.77 -14.34
C PRO A 74 -8.38 -8.15 -13.15
N TYR A 75 -8.50 -9.38 -12.65
CA TYR A 75 -7.75 -9.85 -11.47
C TYR A 75 -6.24 -9.96 -11.71
N ASP A 76 -5.84 -10.36 -12.91
CA ASP A 76 -4.45 -10.43 -13.35
C ASP A 76 -3.81 -9.04 -13.54
N ALA A 77 -4.63 -7.99 -13.64
CA ALA A 77 -4.19 -6.61 -13.76
C ALA A 77 -4.10 -5.83 -12.43
N ILE A 78 -4.51 -6.41 -11.29
CA ILE A 78 -4.62 -5.70 -9.99
C ILE A 78 -3.33 -4.96 -9.63
N GLY A 79 -2.19 -5.66 -9.65
CA GLY A 79 -0.90 -5.07 -9.29
C GLY A 79 -0.48 -3.95 -10.22
N HIS A 80 -0.71 -4.13 -11.53
CA HIS A 80 -0.41 -3.12 -12.54
C HIS A 80 -1.27 -1.86 -12.35
N VAL A 81 -2.59 -2.03 -12.20
CA VAL A 81 -3.52 -0.91 -12.01
C VAL A 81 -3.21 -0.19 -10.71
N ARG A 82 -2.98 -0.90 -9.60
CA ARG A 82 -2.60 -0.30 -8.32
C ARG A 82 -1.33 0.56 -8.45
N ALA A 83 -0.29 0.05 -9.11
CA ALA A 83 0.95 0.78 -9.34
C ALA A 83 0.71 2.06 -10.17
N LEU A 84 -0.08 1.97 -11.26
CA LEU A 84 -0.46 3.13 -12.06
C LEU A 84 -1.27 4.16 -11.27
N LEU A 85 -2.19 3.71 -10.42
CA LEU A 85 -2.97 4.61 -9.57
C LEU A 85 -2.06 5.33 -8.57
N PHE A 86 -1.05 4.67 -8.00
CA PHE A 86 -0.08 5.39 -7.19
C PHE A 86 0.75 6.40 -7.99
N GLU A 87 1.23 6.02 -9.18
CA GLU A 87 1.99 6.91 -10.07
C GLU A 87 1.20 8.19 -10.41
N LEU A 88 -0.08 8.02 -10.74
CA LEU A 88 -0.93 9.12 -11.22
C LEU A 88 -1.59 9.90 -10.08
N ALA A 89 -2.04 9.25 -9.01
CA ALA A 89 -2.90 9.89 -8.01
C ALA A 89 -2.11 10.40 -6.80
N THR A 90 -1.09 9.67 -6.34
CA THR A 90 -0.35 10.03 -5.10
C THR A 90 0.37 11.38 -5.17
N PRO A 91 0.98 11.79 -6.30
CA PRO A 91 1.56 13.14 -6.44
C PRO A 91 0.52 14.28 -6.46
N ARG A 92 -0.76 13.94 -6.56
CA ARG A 92 -1.89 14.87 -6.61
C ARG A 92 -2.71 14.86 -5.31
N ASP A 93 -2.15 14.32 -4.24
CA ASP A 93 -2.77 14.18 -2.91
C ASP A 93 -4.06 13.36 -2.93
N TYR A 94 -4.06 12.23 -3.64
CA TYR A 94 -5.13 11.25 -3.61
C TYR A 94 -4.70 9.97 -2.89
N ALA A 95 -5.62 9.46 -2.06
CA ALA A 95 -5.57 8.15 -1.44
C ALA A 95 -6.16 7.10 -2.38
N LEU A 96 -5.70 5.86 -2.21
CA LEU A 96 -6.26 4.68 -2.87
C LEU A 96 -7.06 3.87 -1.85
N TYR A 97 -8.35 3.69 -2.10
CA TYR A 97 -9.19 2.77 -1.36
C TYR A 97 -9.33 1.45 -2.12
N ASP A 98 -9.06 0.36 -1.42
CA ASP A 98 -9.25 -1.01 -1.88
C ASP A 98 -10.43 -1.64 -1.10
N PRO A 99 -11.63 -1.72 -1.69
CA PRO A 99 -12.82 -2.25 -1.03
C PRO A 99 -12.75 -3.76 -0.78
N GLN A 100 -11.97 -4.51 -1.56
CA GLN A 100 -11.83 -5.97 -1.38
C GLN A 100 -10.95 -6.30 -0.17
N LEU A 101 -9.96 -5.46 0.12
CA LEU A 101 -9.11 -5.57 1.32
C LEU A 101 -9.61 -4.73 2.49
N ASN A 102 -10.59 -3.85 2.27
CA ASN A 102 -11.05 -2.84 3.22
C ASN A 102 -9.89 -1.92 3.69
N TRP A 103 -9.02 -1.54 2.75
CA TRP A 103 -7.82 -0.76 3.02
C TRP A 103 -7.91 0.64 2.45
N LEU A 104 -7.70 1.65 3.30
CA LEU A 104 -7.53 3.04 2.88
C LEU A 104 -6.05 3.40 2.90
N ILE A 105 -5.44 3.42 1.72
CA ILE A 105 -4.02 3.68 1.48
C ILE A 105 -3.86 5.18 1.25
N ASP A 106 -3.84 5.92 2.35
CA ASP A 106 -3.72 7.38 2.40
C ASP A 106 -2.24 7.81 2.43
N PRO A 107 -1.78 8.70 1.53
CA PRO A 107 -0.40 9.17 1.49
C PRO A 107 -0.04 10.22 2.56
N THR A 108 -0.99 10.62 3.42
CA THR A 108 -0.74 11.62 4.47
C THR A 108 0.34 11.14 5.44
N GLY A 109 1.43 11.89 5.54
CA GLY A 109 2.58 11.53 6.39
C GLY A 109 3.45 10.41 5.82
N ARG A 110 3.39 10.16 4.52
CA ARG A 110 4.17 9.10 3.87
C ARG A 110 5.68 9.35 3.93
N ILE A 111 6.41 8.25 3.97
CA ILE A 111 7.84 8.18 3.66
C ILE A 111 7.96 7.35 2.38
N ASP A 112 8.63 7.90 1.37
CA ASP A 112 8.87 7.21 0.11
C ASP A 112 9.91 6.10 0.32
N VAL A 113 9.45 4.85 0.29
CA VAL A 113 10.22 3.61 0.44
C VAL A 113 9.50 2.50 -0.32
N THR A 114 10.22 1.49 -0.78
CA THR A 114 9.58 0.31 -1.38
C THR A 114 9.05 -0.58 -0.28
N VAL A 115 7.75 -0.89 -0.31
CA VAL A 115 7.13 -1.83 0.63
C VAL A 115 6.62 -3.03 -0.15
N THR A 116 7.03 -4.23 0.22
CA THR A 116 6.51 -5.47 -0.34
C THR A 116 5.63 -6.16 0.69
N HIS A 117 4.33 -6.24 0.42
CA HIS A 117 3.37 -6.97 1.23
C HIS A 117 3.08 -8.33 0.58
N GLY A 118 3.33 -9.43 1.30
CA GLY A 118 3.26 -10.77 0.72
C GLY A 118 1.89 -11.16 0.14
N GLY A 119 0.80 -10.59 0.67
CA GLY A 119 -0.56 -10.79 0.16
C GLY A 119 -1.06 -9.77 -0.86
N ALA A 120 -0.35 -8.64 -1.07
CA ALA A 120 -0.90 -7.50 -1.80
C ALA A 120 0.08 -6.85 -2.80
N GLY A 121 1.32 -7.33 -2.89
CA GLY A 121 2.32 -6.82 -3.82
C GLY A 121 3.05 -5.59 -3.29
N GLU A 122 3.48 -4.73 -4.20
CA GLU A 122 4.37 -3.60 -3.90
C GLU A 122 3.63 -2.28 -3.72
N PHE A 123 4.13 -1.45 -2.81
CA PHE A 123 3.66 -0.11 -2.51
C PHE A 123 4.84 0.88 -2.52
N PRO A 124 4.67 2.11 -3.04
CA PRO A 124 5.78 3.05 -3.22
C PRO A 124 6.08 3.91 -1.99
N TYR A 125 5.36 3.69 -0.90
CA TYR A 125 5.57 4.40 0.36
C TYR A 125 5.00 3.64 1.55
N LEU A 126 5.39 4.07 2.74
CA LEU A 126 4.80 3.63 4.01
C LEU A 126 4.30 4.83 4.80
N THR A 127 3.17 4.66 5.50
CA THR A 127 2.75 5.56 6.58
C THR A 127 2.65 4.77 7.89
N GLU A 128 2.73 5.46 9.02
CA GLU A 128 2.55 4.84 10.33
C GLU A 128 1.21 4.09 10.43
N LYS A 129 0.15 4.67 9.86
CA LYS A 129 -1.18 4.07 9.85
C LYS A 129 -1.19 2.75 9.07
N LEU A 130 -0.53 2.70 7.91
CA LEU A 130 -0.50 1.51 7.07
C LEU A 130 0.27 0.37 7.73
N VAL A 131 1.46 0.63 8.30
CA VAL A 131 2.21 -0.45 8.95
C VAL A 131 1.49 -0.98 10.19
N ARG A 132 0.84 -0.11 10.97
CA ARG A 132 0.01 -0.50 12.12
C ARG A 132 -1.23 -1.30 11.73
N GLN A 133 -1.75 -1.09 10.52
CA GLN A 133 -2.84 -1.90 9.99
C GLN A 133 -2.33 -3.25 9.45
N TRP A 134 -1.29 -3.22 8.61
CA TRP A 134 -0.86 -4.39 7.84
C TRP A 134 -0.16 -5.45 8.69
N VAL A 135 0.73 -5.07 9.59
CA VAL A 135 1.56 -6.05 10.34
C VAL A 135 0.72 -6.98 11.22
N PRO A 136 -0.24 -6.50 12.04
CA PRO A 136 -1.09 -7.39 12.83
C PRO A 136 -2.00 -8.31 12.00
N GLU A 137 -2.35 -7.87 10.78
CA GLU A 137 -3.25 -8.57 9.85
C GLU A 137 -2.52 -9.56 8.92
N LEU A 138 -1.18 -9.65 8.98
CA LEU A 138 -0.41 -10.61 8.17
C LEU A 138 -0.92 -12.04 8.37
N ALA A 139 -1.18 -12.74 7.27
CA ALA A 139 -1.75 -14.08 7.28
C ALA A 139 -1.27 -14.91 6.08
N GLU A 140 -1.42 -16.23 6.20
CA GLU A 140 -1.17 -17.20 5.13
C GLU A 140 -1.91 -16.82 3.82
N PRO A 141 -1.33 -17.10 2.64
CA PRO A 141 -0.13 -17.92 2.40
C PRO A 141 1.21 -17.17 2.50
N ASN A 142 1.19 -15.84 2.58
CA ASN A 142 2.38 -15.00 2.48
C ASN A 142 2.39 -13.98 3.64
N PRO A 143 2.60 -14.42 4.89
CA PRO A 143 2.45 -13.58 6.07
C PRO A 143 3.70 -12.71 6.32
N TYR A 144 4.15 -11.96 5.31
CA TYR A 144 5.32 -11.09 5.42
C TYR A 144 5.10 -9.67 4.92
N LEU A 145 5.91 -8.76 5.46
CA LEU A 145 6.05 -7.39 5.02
C LEU A 145 7.54 -7.02 5.00
N ILE A 146 8.00 -6.41 3.91
CA ILE A 146 9.37 -5.93 3.72
C ILE A 146 9.31 -4.43 3.44
N VAL A 147 10.16 -3.64 4.09
CA VAL A 147 10.37 -2.23 3.80
C VAL A 147 11.83 -2.02 3.41
N GLU A 148 12.07 -1.58 2.20
CA GLU A 148 13.39 -1.34 1.62
C GLU A 148 13.63 0.15 1.39
N ARG A 149 14.80 0.62 1.84
CA ARG A 149 15.26 2.01 1.64
C ARG A 149 16.33 2.13 0.56
N ALA A 150 17.09 1.06 0.35
CA ALA A 150 18.14 0.94 -0.64
C ALA A 150 18.48 -0.54 -0.84
N ASP A 151 19.25 -0.86 -1.87
CA ASP A 151 19.75 -2.22 -2.07
C ASP A 151 20.45 -2.75 -0.79
N GLN A 152 20.09 -3.97 -0.40
CA GLN A 152 20.54 -4.62 0.82
C GLN A 152 20.26 -3.84 2.12
N THR A 153 19.34 -2.88 2.10
CA THR A 153 18.99 -2.06 3.27
C THR A 153 17.48 -2.11 3.49
N TYR A 154 17.06 -3.10 4.28
CA TYR A 154 15.65 -3.38 4.54
C TYR A 154 15.39 -3.75 6.00
N ILE A 155 14.15 -3.57 6.42
CA ILE A 155 13.58 -4.22 7.60
C ILE A 155 12.40 -5.07 7.12
N GLN A 156 12.28 -6.29 7.63
CA GLN A 156 11.20 -7.18 7.26
C GLN A 156 10.64 -7.90 8.45
N THR A 157 9.40 -8.33 8.34
CA THR A 157 8.80 -9.27 9.28
C THR A 157 8.10 -10.41 8.56
N TYR A 158 8.15 -11.58 9.19
CA TYR A 158 7.35 -12.75 8.84
C TYR A 158 6.58 -13.20 10.09
N ARG A 159 5.28 -13.42 9.96
CA ARG A 159 4.44 -13.95 11.05
C ARG A 159 4.35 -15.47 10.92
N ASP A 160 5.10 -16.17 11.77
CA ASP A 160 5.15 -17.64 11.81
C ASP A 160 3.82 -18.24 12.25
N GLU A 161 3.24 -17.69 13.32
CA GLU A 161 1.98 -18.13 13.91
C GLU A 161 1.32 -16.95 14.64
N PRO A 162 0.04 -17.03 15.03
CA PRO A 162 -0.61 -15.95 15.77
C PRO A 162 0.17 -15.60 17.05
N GLY A 163 0.66 -14.36 17.12
CA GLY A 163 1.44 -13.88 18.27
C GLY A 163 2.93 -14.24 18.20
N ARG A 164 3.45 -14.61 17.03
CA ARG A 164 4.88 -14.84 16.83
C ARG A 164 5.35 -14.24 15.51
N TYR A 165 6.26 -13.30 15.61
CA TYR A 165 6.84 -12.56 14.50
C TYR A 165 8.35 -12.71 14.53
N MET A 166 8.92 -13.08 13.39
CA MET A 166 10.34 -12.86 13.13
C MET A 166 10.48 -11.43 12.60
N LEU A 167 11.28 -10.59 13.25
CA LEU A 167 11.70 -9.30 12.74
C LEU A 167 13.16 -9.42 12.33
N GLU A 168 13.46 -9.02 11.11
CA GLU A 168 14.83 -9.01 10.59
C GLU A 168 15.16 -7.65 10.01
N PHE A 169 16.43 -7.25 10.10
CA PHE A 169 16.93 -6.10 9.37
C PHE A 169 18.26 -6.40 8.71
N ARG A 170 18.49 -5.75 7.56
CA ARG A 170 19.76 -5.77 6.85
C ARG A 170 20.26 -4.35 6.64
N ASP A 171 21.56 -4.15 6.87
CA ASP A 171 22.25 -2.87 6.72
C ASP A 171 23.44 -2.99 5.75
N GLY A 172 23.15 -3.03 4.45
CA GLY A 172 24.15 -2.87 3.38
C GLY A 172 25.02 -4.09 3.05
N GLY A 173 24.80 -5.25 3.66
CA GLY A 173 25.57 -6.46 3.35
C GLY A 173 25.05 -7.73 4.03
N PRO A 174 25.44 -8.93 3.53
CA PRO A 174 24.96 -10.21 4.06
C PRO A 174 25.50 -10.53 5.46
N ASP A 175 26.66 -9.96 5.84
CA ASP A 175 27.25 -10.03 7.18
C ASP A 175 26.58 -9.10 8.19
N ARG A 176 25.69 -8.22 7.71
CA ARG A 176 24.93 -7.25 8.50
C ARG A 176 23.44 -7.55 8.42
N HIS A 177 23.09 -8.82 8.57
CA HIS A 177 21.73 -9.33 8.61
C HIS A 177 21.44 -9.97 9.96
N PHE A 178 20.45 -9.43 10.65
CA PHE A 178 20.11 -9.81 12.00
C PHE A 178 18.63 -10.11 12.12
N GLY A 179 18.28 -11.01 13.04
CA GLY A 179 16.93 -11.43 13.35
C GLY A 179 16.66 -11.44 14.84
N THR A 180 15.41 -11.23 15.21
CA THR A 180 14.89 -11.40 16.58
C THR A 180 13.42 -11.82 16.52
N GLN A 181 12.98 -12.55 17.53
CA GLN A 181 11.57 -12.91 17.68
C GLN A 181 10.85 -11.90 18.58
N LEU A 182 9.62 -11.58 18.20
CA LEU A 182 8.70 -10.70 18.93
C LEU A 182 7.32 -11.36 19.00
N GLU A 183 6.61 -11.13 20.10
CA GLU A 183 5.30 -11.74 20.35
C GLU A 183 4.12 -10.78 20.10
N ASP A 184 4.41 -9.53 19.76
CA ASP A 184 3.43 -8.45 19.62
C ASP A 184 3.56 -7.77 18.25
N GLY A 185 2.50 -7.90 17.44
CA GLY A 185 2.44 -7.31 16.10
C GLY A 185 2.41 -5.78 16.12
N ASP A 186 1.82 -5.16 17.14
CA ASP A 186 1.81 -3.69 17.27
C ASP A 186 3.22 -3.18 17.56
N ARG A 187 3.99 -3.94 18.35
CA ARG A 187 5.40 -3.64 18.62
C ARG A 187 6.27 -3.79 17.38
N VAL A 188 6.04 -4.83 16.58
CA VAL A 188 6.72 -5.03 15.28
C VAL A 188 6.42 -3.86 14.35
N ALA A 189 5.15 -3.46 14.22
CA ALA A 189 4.74 -2.33 13.40
C ALA A 189 5.41 -1.01 13.82
N GLU A 190 5.47 -0.75 15.12
CA GLU A 190 6.14 0.41 15.69
C GLU A 190 7.65 0.43 15.35
N LEU A 191 8.35 -0.69 15.51
CA LEU A 191 9.77 -0.81 15.19
C LEU A 191 10.05 -0.63 13.69
N ILE A 192 9.21 -1.19 12.82
CA ILE A 192 9.30 -0.99 11.37
C ILE A 192 9.09 0.48 11.02
N TRP A 193 8.10 1.14 11.63
CA TRP A 193 7.86 2.56 11.42
C TRP A 193 9.03 3.43 11.89
N GLU A 194 9.49 3.23 13.12
CA GLU A 194 10.62 3.97 13.71
C GLU A 194 11.87 3.82 12.83
N TRP A 195 12.20 2.58 12.44
CA TRP A 195 13.27 2.33 11.49
C TRP A 195 13.05 3.11 10.21
N THR A 196 11.86 3.04 9.61
CA THR A 196 11.47 3.74 8.36
C THR A 196 11.50 5.27 8.47
N ALA A 197 11.30 5.82 9.66
CA ALA A 197 11.43 7.25 9.98
C ALA A 197 12.88 7.66 10.30
N GLY A 198 13.78 6.69 10.51
CA GLY A 198 15.18 6.92 10.80
C GLY A 198 15.50 6.99 12.29
N ASP A 199 14.55 6.64 13.15
CA ASP A 199 14.76 6.45 14.59
C ASP A 199 15.07 4.98 14.87
N THR A 200 16.33 4.68 15.16
CA THR A 200 16.77 3.30 15.46
C THR A 200 16.95 3.03 16.94
N ALA A 201 16.71 4.00 17.83
CA ALA A 201 17.13 3.89 19.24
C ALA A 201 16.55 2.66 19.95
N ARG A 202 15.29 2.32 19.64
CA ARG A 202 14.62 1.13 20.19
C ARG A 202 14.96 -0.16 19.44
N LEU A 203 15.24 -0.06 18.14
CA LEU A 203 15.72 -1.18 17.34
C LEU A 203 17.10 -1.63 17.84
N ASP A 204 17.99 -0.68 18.12
CA ASP A 204 19.36 -0.90 18.62
C ASP A 204 19.38 -1.49 20.04
N ALA A 205 18.29 -1.36 20.79
CA ALA A 205 18.15 -1.92 22.13
C ALA A 205 17.69 -3.39 22.15
N LEU A 206 17.34 -3.97 21.00
CA LEU A 206 16.91 -5.37 20.90
C LEU A 206 18.11 -6.34 20.93
N GLY A 207 17.85 -7.55 21.43
CA GLY A 207 18.80 -8.65 21.40
C GLY A 207 18.80 -9.31 20.01
N TRP A 208 19.71 -8.88 19.15
CA TRP A 208 19.84 -9.36 17.78
C TRP A 208 20.74 -10.60 17.67
N GLU A 209 20.33 -11.56 16.84
CA GLU A 209 21.15 -12.69 16.45
C GLU A 209 21.48 -12.62 14.95
N PRO A 210 22.72 -12.96 14.51
CA PRO A 210 23.03 -13.06 13.09
C PRO A 210 22.14 -14.12 12.41
N VAL A 211 21.55 -13.77 11.27
CA VAL A 211 20.80 -14.72 10.44
C VAL A 211 21.78 -15.46 9.53
N SER A 212 21.91 -16.77 9.70
CA SER A 212 22.70 -17.64 8.81
C SER A 212 21.79 -18.34 7.81
N PHE A 213 22.12 -18.25 6.53
CA PHE A 213 21.47 -18.97 5.42
C PHE A 213 22.11 -20.33 5.16
#